data_AF-A0A5R2N868-F1
#
_entry.id   AF-A0A5R2N868-F1
#
_cell.length_a   1.000
_cell.length_b   1.000
_cell.length_c   1.000
_cell.angle_alpha   90.00
_cell.angle_beta   90.00
_cell.angle_gamma   90.00
#
_symmetry.space_group_name_H-M   'P 1'
#
loop_
_entity.id
_entity.type
_entity.pdbx_description
1 polymer ?
#
loop_
_entity_poly.entity_id
_entity_poly.type
_entity_poly.pdbx_seq_one_letter_code
_entity_poly.pdbx_strand_id
1 'polypeptide(L)' 'MIEFTLWDIVRNLLLAARWTVLLSLTAFVGGALVGMVVLFFRIAKNKWSRRLASGYIALFQGTPLLMQLFLMFFGLPM' A
#
# COMPACT_ATOMS: atom_id res chain seq x y z
N MET A 1 24.13 20.18 -22.17
CA MET A 1 24.06 19.81 -20.75
C MET A 1 22.85 20.54 -20.20
N ILE A 2 21.83 19.84 -19.68
CA ILE A 2 20.73 20.51 -18.99
C ILE A 2 21.33 21.07 -17.70
N GLU A 3 21.48 22.39 -17.59
CA GLU A 3 21.90 23.02 -16.33
C GLU A 3 20.74 22.90 -15.34
N PHE A 4 20.88 21.99 -14.39
CA PHE A 4 19.96 21.89 -13.28
C PHE A 4 20.23 23.03 -12.31
N THR A 5 19.31 23.99 -12.24
CA THR A 5 19.38 25.03 -11.22
C THR A 5 18.90 24.47 -9.88
N LEU A 6 19.36 25.05 -8.77
CA LEU A 6 18.84 24.70 -7.43
C LEU A 6 17.32 24.86 -7.36
N TRP A 7 16.77 25.83 -8.10
CA TRP A 7 15.34 26.08 -8.16
C TRP A 7 14.58 24.94 -8.83
N ASP A 8 15.12 24.38 -9.92
CA ASP A 8 14.52 23.22 -10.59
C ASP A 8 14.52 21.99 -9.69
N ILE A 9 15.59 21.78 -8.93
CA ILE A 9 15.68 20.68 -7.96
C ILE A 9 14.60 20.84 -6.89
N VAL A 10 14.50 22.02 -6.27
CA VAL A 10 13.52 22.28 -5.22
C VAL A 10 12.08 22.12 -5.76
N ARG A 11 11.80 22.65 -6.96
CA ARG A 11 10.48 22.48 -7.61
C ARG A 11 10.14 21.01 -7.82
N ASN A 12 11.08 20.22 -8.34
CA ASN A 12 10.86 18.78 -8.58
C ASN A 12 10.68 18.00 -7.28
N LEU A 13 11.44 18.32 -6.22
CA LEU A 13 11.26 17.70 -4.91
C LEU A 13 9.90 18.04 -4.29
N LEU A 14 9.43 19.28 -4.41
CA LEU A 14 8.10 19.67 -3.95
C LEU A 14 6.99 18.96 -4.73
N LEU A 15 7.16 18.82 -6.05
CA LEU A 15 6.22 18.05 -6.88
C LEU A 15 6.19 16.57 -6.49
N ALA A 16 7.35 15.95 -6.26
CA ALA A 16 7.45 14.57 -5.80
C ALA A 16 6.85 14.39 -4.39
N ALA A 17 7.15 15.31 -3.47
CA ALA A 17 6.60 15.30 -2.12
C ALA A 17 5.07 15.36 -2.11
N ARG A 18 4.47 16.19 -2.97
CA ARG A 18 3.01 16.20 -3.18
C ARG A 18 2.48 14.82 -3.54
N TRP A 19 3.12 14.12 -4.47
CA TRP A 19 2.70 12.77 -4.85
C TRP A 19 2.87 11.76 -3.72
N THR A 20 3.98 11.81 -2.98
CA THR A 20 4.19 10.95 -1.81
C THR A 20 3.10 11.15 -0.77
N VAL A 21 2.72 12.40 -0.47
CA VAL A 21 1.65 12.71 0.48
C VAL A 21 0.30 12.19 -0.01
N LEU A 22 -0.06 12.45 -1.26
CA LEU A 22 -1.33 11.98 -1.84
C LEU A 22 -1.41 10.45 -1.86
N LEU A 23 -0.35 9.77 -2.30
CA LEU A 23 -0.27 8.31 -2.31
C LEU A 23 -0.33 7.72 -0.89
N SER A 24 0.37 8.33 0.06
CA SER A 24 0.34 7.87 1.45
C SER A 24 -1.04 8.04 2.07
N LEU A 25 -1.70 9.17 1.83
CA LEU A 25 -3.03 9.44 2.37
C LEU A 25 -4.07 8.48 1.79
N THR A 26 -4.04 8.27 0.48
CA THR A 26 -4.94 7.32 -0.19
C THR A 26 -4.69 5.88 0.27
N ALA A 27 -3.43 5.46 0.38
CA ALA A 27 -3.06 4.14 0.92
C ALA A 27 -3.48 3.97 2.38
N PHE A 28 -3.33 5.02 3.21
CA PHE A 28 -3.73 4.98 4.61
C PHE A 28 -5.24 4.87 4.76
N VAL A 29 -6.02 5.69 4.04
CA VAL A 29 -7.48 5.63 4.07
C VAL A 29 -7.99 4.30 3.53
N GLY A 30 -7.48 3.85 2.38
CA GLY A 30 -7.84 2.55 1.80
C GLY A 30 -7.47 1.38 2.71
N GLY A 31 -6.25 1.39 3.24
CA GLY A 31 -5.75 0.38 4.18
C GLY A 31 -6.55 0.35 5.49
N ALA A 32 -6.96 1.51 6.02
CA ALA A 32 -7.81 1.60 7.21
C ALA A 32 -9.21 1.03 6.97
N LEU A 33 -9.83 1.34 5.82
CA LEU A 33 -11.14 0.79 5.45
C LEU A 33 -11.09 -0.73 5.28
N VAL A 34 -10.09 -1.24 4.55
CA VAL A 34 -9.90 -2.69 4.40
C VAL A 34 -9.59 -3.34 5.75
N GLY A 35 -8.72 -2.73 6.55
CA GLY A 35 -8.39 -3.19 7.90
C GLY A 35 -9.59 -3.27 8.82
N MET A 36 -10.52 -2.31 8.72
CA MET A 36 -11.78 -2.31 9.47
C MET A 36 -12.68 -3.49 9.07
N VAL A 37 -12.80 -3.78 7.77
CA VAL A 37 -13.55 -4.96 7.29
C VAL A 37 -12.91 -6.26 7.80
N VAL A 38 -11.58 -6.37 7.73
CA VAL A 38 -10.84 -7.53 8.22
C VAL A 38 -11.00 -7.69 9.73
N LEU A 39 -11.05 -6.58 10.50
CA LEU A 39 -11.30 -6.60 11.93
C LEU A 39 -12.66 -7.22 12.26
N PHE A 40 -13.74 -6.84 11.55
CA PHE A 40 -15.05 -7.45 11.75
C PHE A 40 -15.02 -8.97 11.51
N PHE A 41 -14.30 -9.43 10.49
CA PHE A 41 -14.14 -10.87 10.24
C PHE A 41 -13.29 -11.56 11.31
N ARG A 42 -12.31 -10.85 11.89
CA ARG A 42 -11.42 -11.36 12.93
C ARG A 42 -12.15 -11.61 14.26
N ILE A 43 -13.10 -10.75 14.63
CA ILE A 43 -13.87 -10.87 15.89
C ILE A 43 -15.16 -11.70 15.74
N ALA A 44 -15.51 -12.11 14.52
CA ALA A 44 -16.70 -12.91 14.28
C ALA A 44 -16.66 -14.25 15.03
N LYS A 45 -17.83 -14.71 15.51
CA LYS A 45 -17.98 -16.01 16.19
C LYS A 45 -17.76 -17.21 15.26
N ASN A 46 -17.97 -17.05 13.95
CA ASN A 46 -17.77 -18.11 12.97
C ASN A 46 -16.27 -18.39 12.73
N LYS A 47 -15.89 -19.68 12.76
CA LYS A 47 -14.53 -20.16 12.48
C LYS A 47 -14.03 -19.80 11.08
N TRP A 48 -14.91 -19.73 10.09
CA TRP A 48 -14.52 -19.45 8.70
C TRP A 48 -14.13 -17.99 8.49
N SER A 49 -14.90 -17.04 9.01
CA SER A 49 -14.57 -15.61 8.97
C SER A 49 -13.22 -15.32 9.62
N ARG A 50 -12.96 -15.92 10.79
CA ARG A 50 -11.67 -15.78 11.47
C ARG A 50 -10.50 -16.35 10.66
N ARG A 51 -10.70 -17.48 9.98
CA ARG A 51 -9.68 -18.09 9.12
C ARG A 51 -9.39 -17.24 7.89
N LEU A 52 -10.41 -16.69 7.25
CA LEU A 52 -10.22 -15.76 6.13
C LEU A 52 -9.44 -14.52 6.55
N ALA A 53 -9.81 -13.91 7.69
CA ALA A 53 -9.06 -12.79 8.26
C ALA A 53 -7.61 -13.17 8.58
N SER A 54 -7.38 -14.33 9.22
CA SER A 54 -6.01 -14.84 9.46
C SER A 54 -5.21 -15.01 8.18
N GLY A 55 -5.81 -15.58 7.14
CA GLY A 55 -5.14 -15.81 5.85
C GLY A 55 -4.75 -14.52 5.17
N TYR A 56 -5.66 -13.54 5.13
CA TYR A 56 -5.36 -12.19 4.66
C TYR A 56 -4.21 -11.55 5.45
N ILE A 57 -4.31 -11.54 6.79
CA ILE A 57 -3.26 -10.95 7.65
C ILE A 57 -1.92 -11.64 7.43
N ALA A 58 -1.89 -12.98 7.36
CA ALA A 58 -0.66 -13.74 7.14
C ALA A 58 -0.04 -13.45 5.77
N LEU A 59 -0.85 -13.30 4.72
CA LEU A 59 -0.35 -12.95 3.39
C LEU A 59 0.28 -11.55 3.39
N PHE A 60 -0.39 -10.54 3.95
CA PHE A 60 0.08 -9.15 3.87
C PHE A 60 1.13 -8.78 4.92
N GLN A 61 1.10 -9.36 6.12
CA GLN A 61 2.12 -9.10 7.16
C GLN A 61 3.27 -10.11 7.11
N GLY A 62 3.05 -11.30 6.56
CA GLY A 62 4.07 -12.35 6.43
C GLY A 62 4.88 -12.30 5.14
N THR A 63 4.52 -11.44 4.19
CA THR A 63 5.30 -11.25 2.95
C THR A 63 5.84 -9.82 2.82
N PRO A 64 7.05 -9.63 2.27
CA PRO A 64 7.60 -8.29 2.07
C PRO A 64 6.74 -7.47 1.10
N LEU A 65 6.38 -6.23 1.47
CA LEU A 65 5.60 -5.33 0.62
C LEU A 65 6.25 -5.15 -0.76
N LEU A 66 7.58 -5.05 -0.82
CA LEU A 66 8.31 -4.95 -2.08
C LEU A 66 8.03 -6.14 -3.01
N MET A 67 7.94 -7.36 -2.47
CA MET A 67 7.60 -8.56 -3.24
C MET A 67 6.15 -8.49 -3.74
N GLN A 68 5.22 -8.02 -2.90
CA GLN A 68 3.82 -7.84 -3.31
C GLN A 68 3.67 -6.83 -4.44
N LEU A 69 4.34 -5.68 -4.33
CA LEU A 69 4.38 -4.68 -5.39
C LEU A 69 5.01 -5.28 -6.65
N PHE A 70 6.14 -5.98 -6.53
CA PHE A 70 6.79 -6.63 -7.66
C PHE A 70 5.83 -7.59 -8.39
N LEU A 71 5.14 -8.46 -7.65
CA LEU A 71 4.16 -9.39 -8.24
C LEU A 71 2.95 -8.66 -8.86
N MET A 72 2.48 -7.57 -8.25
CA MET A 72 1.38 -6.78 -8.79
C MET A 72 1.76 -6.07 -10.10
N PHE A 73 3.00 -5.60 -10.21
CA PHE A 73 3.48 -4.88 -11.40
C PHE A 73 4.02 -5.81 -12.50
N PHE A 74 4.68 -6.91 -12.14
CA PHE A 74 5.41 -7.79 -13.08
C PHE A 74 4.88 -9.23 -13.14
N GLY A 75 4.02 -9.66 -12.22
CA GLY A 75 3.59 -11.06 -12.10
C GLY A 75 2.43 -11.45 -13.03
N LEU A 76 1.74 -10.49 -13.64
CA LEU A 76 0.73 -10.74 -14.67
C LEU A 76 1.39 -10.68 -16.05
N PRO A 77 1.14 -11.65 -16.95
CA PRO A 77 1.61 -11.53 -18.33
C PRO A 77 0.93 -10.32 -18.97
N MET A 78 1.73 -9.32 -19.35
CA MET A 78 1.31 -8.15 -20.13
C MET A 78 1.19 -8.54 -21.61
#